data_AF-A0A934CLQ0-F1
#
_entry.id   AF-A0A934CLQ0-F1
#
_cell.length_a   1.000
_cell.length_b   1.000
_cell.length_c   1.000
_cell.angle_alpha   90.00
_cell.angle_beta   90.00
_cell.angle_gamma   90.00
#
_symmetry.space_group_name_H-M   'P 1'
#
loop_
_entity.id
_entity.type
_entity.pdbx_description
1 polymer ?
#
loop_
_entity_poly.entity_id
_entity_poly.type
_entity_poly.pdbx_seq_one_letter_code
_entity_poly.pdbx_strand_id
1 'polypeptide(L)' 'MPKKRDSTEMQREPKSLFCTECNEELDDFCFNSMSKNKKAVRKRHKKCVKTGKFNGEFCSKIFISDDILLNEIWQKEE' A
#
# COMPACT_ATOMS: atom_id res chain seq x y z
N MET A 1 9.46 -48.30 -8.32
CA MET A 1 9.95 -47.22 -7.42
C MET A 1 10.36 -46.02 -8.27
N PRO A 2 9.58 -44.92 -8.31
CA PRO A 2 10.02 -43.69 -8.98
C PRO A 2 10.73 -42.76 -7.98
N LYS A 3 11.95 -42.35 -8.35
CA LYS A 3 12.74 -41.31 -7.68
C LYS A 3 12.36 -39.92 -8.23
N LYS A 4 12.47 -38.91 -7.35
CA LYS A 4 12.70 -37.46 -7.60
C LYS A 4 11.49 -36.60 -7.99
N ARG A 5 11.27 -35.54 -7.20
CA ARG A 5 11.65 -34.17 -7.60
C ARG A 5 11.70 -33.26 -6.37
N ASP A 6 12.94 -32.94 -6.00
CA ASP A 6 13.30 -31.82 -5.15
C ASP A 6 13.17 -30.56 -6.02
N SER A 7 12.23 -29.69 -5.68
CA SER A 7 12.09 -28.35 -6.26
C SER A 7 11.04 -27.58 -5.46
N THR A 8 11.31 -27.33 -4.17
CA THR A 8 10.59 -26.30 -3.42
C THR A 8 11.41 -25.01 -3.53
N GLU A 9 11.41 -24.42 -4.72
CA GLU A 9 11.78 -23.01 -4.85
C GLU A 9 10.66 -22.22 -4.16
N MET A 10 10.85 -21.98 -2.86
CA MET A 10 9.94 -21.21 -2.03
C MET A 10 9.96 -19.77 -2.58
N GLN A 11 9.00 -19.48 -3.46
CA GLN A 11 8.69 -18.13 -3.89
C GLN A 11 8.46 -17.31 -2.63
N ARG A 12 9.46 -16.52 -2.23
CA ARG A 12 9.28 -15.51 -1.19
C ARG A 12 8.34 -14.49 -1.80
N GLU A 13 7.05 -14.63 -1.54
CA GLU A 13 6.11 -13.55 -1.81
C GLU A 13 6.72 -12.29 -1.20
N PRO A 14 6.93 -11.21 -1.97
CA PRO A 14 7.39 -9.97 -1.40
C PRO A 14 6.32 -9.53 -0.42
N LYS A 15 6.58 -9.72 0.88
CA LYS A 15 5.74 -9.20 1.95
C LYS A 15 5.98 -7.69 2.00
N SER A 16 5.45 -6.97 1.02
CA SER A 16 5.45 -5.51 1.02
C SER A 16 4.77 -5.05 2.31
N LEU A 17 5.53 -4.43 3.22
CA LEU A 17 5.00 -4.02 4.52
C LEU A 17 4.34 -2.65 4.40
N PHE A 18 3.02 -2.60 4.54
CA PHE A 18 2.30 -1.33 4.67
C PHE A 18 2.49 -0.73 6.07
N CYS A 19 2.52 0.59 6.13
CA CYS A 19 2.56 1.32 7.39
C CYS A 19 1.25 1.13 8.17
N THR A 20 1.34 0.52 9.36
CA THR A 20 0.21 0.19 10.26
C THR A 20 -0.13 1.31 11.25
N GLU A 21 0.52 2.45 11.12
CA GLU A 21 0.46 3.53 12.12
C GLU A 21 -0.78 4.41 12.01
N CYS A 22 -1.57 4.16 10.95
CA CYS A 22 -2.84 4.80 10.67
C CYS A 22 -4.03 3.85 10.88
N ASN A 23 -3.85 2.61 11.34
CA ASN A 23 -4.85 1.52 11.39
C ASN A 23 -6.33 1.98 11.45
N GLU A 24 -6.76 2.64 12.52
CA GLU A 24 -8.17 3.05 12.70
C GLU A 24 -8.64 4.13 11.71
N GLU A 25 -7.74 4.94 11.18
CA GLU A 25 -8.04 5.99 10.22
C GLU A 25 -7.89 5.51 8.76
N LEU A 26 -7.69 4.21 8.54
CA LEU A 26 -7.52 3.61 7.21
C LEU A 26 -8.80 2.97 6.69
N ASP A 27 -9.60 2.36 7.58
CA ASP A 27 -10.79 1.57 7.20
C ASP A 27 -11.77 2.35 6.30
N ASP A 28 -12.03 3.61 6.64
CA ASP A 28 -12.93 4.48 5.86
C ASP A 28 -12.21 5.59 5.08
N PHE A 29 -10.89 5.51 4.97
CA PHE A 29 -10.12 6.60 4.37
C PHE A 29 -10.53 6.88 2.92
N CYS A 30 -10.82 5.83 2.14
CA CYS A 30 -11.21 5.95 0.75
C CYS A 30 -12.49 6.79 0.54
N PHE A 31 -13.45 6.69 1.45
CA PHE A 31 -14.72 7.43 1.38
C PHE A 31 -14.62 8.85 1.95
N ASN A 32 -13.56 9.15 2.69
CA ASN A 32 -13.35 10.47 3.27
C ASN A 32 -12.92 11.49 2.21
N SER A 33 -13.43 12.73 2.26
CA SER A 33 -12.99 13.82 1.37
C SER A 33 -11.49 14.11 1.44
N MET A 34 -10.83 13.73 2.54
CA MET A 34 -9.39 13.81 2.72
C MET A 34 -8.59 12.89 1.80
N SER A 35 -9.14 11.77 1.31
CA SER A 35 -8.45 10.91 0.33
C SER A 35 -8.23 11.62 -0.99
N LYS A 36 -9.19 12.45 -1.41
CA LYS A 36 -9.12 13.27 -2.62
C LYS A 36 -8.10 14.42 -2.51
N ASN A 37 -7.70 14.79 -1.29
CA ASN A 37 -6.74 15.87 -1.06
C ASN A 37 -5.30 15.35 -1.00
N LYS A 38 -4.74 15.05 -2.17
CA LYS A 38 -3.36 14.55 -2.34
C LYS A 38 -2.31 15.37 -1.59
N LYS A 39 -2.45 16.71 -1.59
CA LYS A 39 -1.50 17.61 -0.90
C LYS A 39 -1.53 17.38 0.60
N ALA A 40 -2.72 17.25 1.18
CA ALA A 40 -2.88 16.98 2.61
C ALA A 40 -2.32 15.61 2.99
N VAL A 41 -2.60 14.57 2.19
CA VAL A 41 -2.08 13.21 2.42
C VAL A 41 -0.57 13.16 2.34
N ARG A 42 0.04 13.77 1.31
CA ARG A 42 1.50 13.85 1.18
C ARG A 42 2.13 14.65 2.31
N LYS A 43 1.50 15.74 2.76
CA LYS A 43 1.96 16.52 3.92
C LYS A 43 1.94 15.68 5.20
N ARG A 44 0.87 14.91 5.41
CA ARG A 44 0.74 13.99 6.55
C ARG A 44 1.81 12.90 6.53
N HIS A 45 2.02 12.26 5.39
CA HIS A 45 3.10 11.29 5.21
C HIS A 45 4.48 11.87 5.53
N LYS A 46 4.80 13.06 4.98
CA LYS A 46 6.06 13.76 5.31
C LYS A 46 6.21 14.01 6.81
N LYS A 47 5.11 14.34 7.50
CA LYS A 47 5.11 14.48 8.97
C LYS A 47 5.40 13.15 9.65
N CYS A 48 4.73 12.06 9.26
CA CYS A 48 4.97 10.72 9.80
C CYS A 48 6.43 10.26 9.64
N VAL A 49 7.03 10.52 8.48
CA VAL A 49 8.47 10.22 8.24
C VAL A 49 9.35 11.07 9.15
N LYS A 50 9.11 12.39 9.21
CA LYS A 50 9.91 13.31 10.05
C LYS A 50 9.83 13.00 11.54
N THR A 51 8.68 12.55 12.03
CA THR A 51 8.48 12.23 13.45
C THR A 51 8.86 10.79 13.80
N GLY A 52 9.34 9.99 12.85
CA GLY A 52 9.63 8.57 13.06
C GLY A 52 8.39 7.71 13.31
N LYS A 53 7.19 8.21 12.97
CA LYS A 53 5.93 7.46 13.07
C LYS A 53 5.74 6.53 11.86
N PHE A 54 6.48 6.71 10.77
CA PHE A 54 6.33 5.87 9.59
C PHE A 54 7.20 4.61 9.69
N ASN A 55 6.57 3.45 9.88
CA ASN A 55 7.23 2.15 10.14
C ASN A 55 6.96 1.09 9.04
N GLY A 56 6.65 1.52 7.81
CA GLY A 56 6.40 0.62 6.68
C GLY A 56 7.23 0.97 5.46
N GLU A 57 7.12 0.17 4.41
CA GLU A 57 7.68 0.48 3.09
C GLU A 57 6.72 1.33 2.27
N PHE A 58 5.42 1.07 2.41
CA PHE A 58 4.37 1.78 1.69
C PHE A 58 3.34 2.43 2.63
N CYS A 59 2.93 3.66 2.31
CA CYS A 59 1.85 4.33 3.02
C CYS A 59 0.52 4.09 2.31
N SER A 60 -0.38 3.33 2.94
CA SER A 60 -1.70 3.00 2.39
C SER A 60 -2.54 4.24 2.09
N LYS A 61 -2.44 5.31 2.89
CA LYS A 61 -3.15 6.58 2.60
C LYS A 61 -2.64 7.25 1.32
N ILE A 62 -1.33 7.21 1.07
CA ILE A 62 -0.77 7.72 -0.19
C ILE A 62 -1.30 6.88 -1.34
N PHE A 63 -1.23 5.57 -1.22
CA PHE A 63 -1.71 4.62 -2.21
C PHE A 63 -3.17 4.88 -2.59
N ILE A 64 -4.06 5.01 -1.60
CA ILE A 64 -5.48 5.31 -1.80
C ILE A 64 -5.69 6.70 -2.43
N SER A 65 -4.85 7.68 -2.10
CA SER A 65 -4.97 9.05 -2.62
C SER A 65 -4.38 9.26 -4.01
N ASP A 66 -3.56 8.34 -4.51
CA ASP A 66 -2.89 8.51 -5.80
C ASP A 66 -3.70 7.88 -6.94
N ASP A 67 -4.37 8.74 -7.73
CA ASP A 67 -5.25 8.34 -8.84
C ASP A 67 -4.62 7.40 -9.89
N ILE A 68 -3.28 7.32 -9.94
CA ILE A 68 -2.55 6.52 -10.94
C ILE A 68 -2.91 5.03 -10.81
N LEU A 69 -3.05 4.52 -9.59
CA LEU A 69 -3.33 3.10 -9.36
C LEU A 69 -4.78 2.70 -9.66
N LEU A 70 -5.74 3.62 -9.50
CA LEU A 70 -7.14 3.34 -9.79
C LEU A 70 -7.38 3.26 -11.30
N ASN A 71 -6.79 4.14 -12.09
CA ASN A 71 -6.99 4.11 -13.54
C ASN A 71 -6.41 2.83 -14.16
N GLU A 72 -5.26 2.33 -13.68
CA GLU A 72 -4.66 1.09 -14.19
C GLU A 72 -5.49 -0.17 -13.90
N ILE A 73 -6.33 -0.16 -12.84
CA ILE A 73 -7.20 -1.28 -12.47
C ILE A 73 -8.41 -1.38 -13.44
N TRP A 74 -8.92 -0.25 -13.93
CA TRP A 74 -10.12 -0.19 -14.78
C TRP A 74 -9.81 -0.01 -16.28
N GLN A 75 -8.55 0.11 -16.67
CA GLN A 75 -8.12 0.24 -18.08
C GLN A 75 -7.83 -1.12 -18.77
N LYS A 76 -8.29 -2.24 -18.19
CA LYS A 76 -8.08 -3.61 -18.73
C LYS A 76 -9.33 -4.24 -19.36
N GLU A 77 -10.29 -3.43 -19.78
CA GLU A 77 -11.42 -3.87 -20.62
C GLU A 77 -11.56 -2.97 -21.84
N GLU A 78 -10.67 -3.11 -22.82
CA GLU A 78 -11.02 -2.99 -24.25
C GLU A 78 -10.09 -3.85 -25.11
#